data_AF-A0A699Z8V2-F1
#
_entry.id   AF-A0A699Z8V2-F1
#
_cell.length_a   1.000
_cell.length_b   1.000
_cell.length_c   1.000
_cell.angle_alpha   90.00
_cell.angle_beta   90.00
_cell.angle_gamma   90.00
#
_symmetry.space_group_name_H-M   'P 1'
#
loop_
_entity.id
_entity.type
_entity.pdbx_description
1 polymer ?
#
loop_
_entity_poly.entity_id
_entity_poly.type
_entity_poly.pdbx_seq_one_letter_code
_entity_poly.pdbx_strand_id
1 'polypeptide(L)' 'MVSGLQEALGVTLPTDLEAPETRQVLLDLCTKHNVNCPAPHTPARLLDKLVGEFLEEQCVNPTFICDHPQLMSPLAK' A
#
# COMPACT_ATOMS: atom_id res chain seq x y z
N MET A 1 -4.98 -4.78 -5.85
CA MET A 1 -4.59 -3.69 -4.93
C MET A 1 -3.32 -3.00 -5.40
N VAL A 2 -2.24 -3.77 -5.59
CA VAL A 2 -0.92 -3.24 -5.99
C VAL A 2 -0.98 -2.49 -7.31
N SER A 3 -1.73 -2.98 -8.31
CA SER A 3 -1.87 -2.30 -9.62
C SER A 3 -2.54 -0.92 -9.50
N GLY A 4 -3.66 -0.83 -8.78
CA GLY A 4 -4.36 0.43 -8.59
C GLY A 4 -3.54 1.44 -7.78
N LEU A 5 -2.75 0.97 -6.81
CA LEU A 5 -1.85 1.85 -6.04
C LEU A 5 -0.71 2.39 -6.93
N GLN A 6 -0.17 1.55 -7.81
CA GLN A 6 0.85 1.98 -8.78
C GLN A 6 0.32 3.03 -9.76
N GLU A 7 -0.92 2.87 -10.23
CA GLU A 7 -1.59 3.85 -11.10
C GLU A 7 -1.87 5.17 -10.37
N ALA A 8 -2.39 5.10 -9.14
CA ALA A 8 -2.71 6.29 -8.34
C ALA A 8 -1.45 7.09 -7.94
N LEU A 9 -0.35 6.39 -7.62
CA LEU A 9 0.91 7.03 -7.21
C LEU A 9 1.86 7.29 -8.41
N GLY A 10 1.57 6.74 -9.59
CA GLY A 10 2.41 6.84 -10.78
C GLY A 10 3.80 6.20 -10.61
N VAL A 11 3.93 5.16 -9.78
CA VAL A 11 5.20 4.48 -9.48
C VAL A 11 5.06 2.99 -9.67
N THR A 12 6.12 2.33 -10.11
CA THR A 12 6.20 0.86 -10.15
C THR A 12 6.66 0.32 -8.81
N LEU A 13 5.79 -0.46 -8.16
CA LEU A 13 6.12 -1.14 -6.91
C LEU A 13 6.88 -2.44 -7.22
N PRO A 14 7.91 -2.79 -6.44
CA PRO A 14 8.58 -4.08 -6.59
C PRO A 14 7.61 -5.24 -6.37
N THR A 15 7.77 -6.31 -7.14
CA THR A 15 6.97 -7.54 -7.01
C THR A 15 7.15 -8.18 -5.63
N ASP A 16 8.30 -7.95 -5.00
CA ASP A 16 8.66 -8.48 -3.70
C ASP A 16 8.34 -7.47 -2.59
N LEU A 17 7.13 -7.57 -2.04
CA LEU A 17 6.63 -6.65 -1.02
C LEU A 17 7.22 -6.91 0.39
N GLU A 18 7.89 -8.05 0.57
CA GLU A 18 8.60 -8.39 1.81
C GLU A 18 10.05 -7.91 1.83
N ALA A 19 10.59 -7.53 0.66
CA ALA A 19 11.95 -7.02 0.56
C ALA A 19 12.15 -5.74 1.39
N PRO A 20 13.33 -5.59 2.04
CA PRO A 20 13.65 -4.39 2.82
C PRO A 20 13.72 -3.12 1.95
N GLU A 21 14.00 -3.26 0.66
CA GLU A 21 14.00 -2.17 -0.31
C GLU A 21 12.59 -1.58 -0.47
N THR A 22 11.58 -2.45 -0.62
CA THR A 22 10.18 -2.02 -0.75
C THR A 22 9.71 -1.23 0.47
N ARG A 23 10.15 -1.62 1.67
CA ARG A 23 9.84 -0.85 2.89
C ARG A 23 10.36 0.59 2.83
N GLN A 24 11.56 0.81 2.32
CA GLN A 24 12.13 2.15 2.18
C GLN A 24 11.37 2.95 1.13
N VAL A 25 11.05 2.34 -0.02
CA VAL A 25 10.24 2.96 -1.07
C VAL A 25 8.86 3.38 -0.55
N LEU A 26 8.19 2.53 0.24
CA LEU A 26 6.89 2.84 0.84
C LEU A 26 6.98 3.97 1.88
N LEU A 27 8.07 4.04 2.65
CA LEU A 27 8.34 5.15 3.56
C LEU A 27 8.56 6.47 2.82
N ASP A 28 9.35 6.45 1.75
CA ASP A 28 9.57 7.62 0.90
C ASP A 28 8.29 8.08 0.22
N LEU A 29 7.44 7.15 -0.22
CA LEU A 29 6.11 7.47 -0.74
C LEU A 29 5.20 8.06 0.34
N CYS A 30 5.15 7.46 1.53
CA CYS A 30 4.36 7.99 2.63
C CYS A 30 4.80 9.41 3.01
N THR A 31 6.10 9.68 3.07
CA THR A 31 6.62 11.02 3.38
C THR A 31 6.37 12.02 2.25
N LYS A 32 6.58 11.63 0.99
CA LYS A 32 6.31 12.47 -0.19
C LYS A 32 4.84 12.87 -0.31
N HIS A 33 3.94 11.96 0.03
CA HIS A 33 2.50 12.17 -0.01
C HIS A 33 1.91 12.64 1.33
N ASN A 34 2.75 12.90 2.33
CA ASN A 34 2.38 13.36 3.67
C ASN A 34 1.37 12.44 4.39
N VAL A 35 1.46 11.14 4.16
CA VAL A 35 0.63 10.11 4.81
C VAL A 35 1.15 9.87 6.22
N ASN A 36 0.32 10.17 7.20
CA ASN A 36 0.67 10.04 8.61
C ASN A 36 0.54 8.58 9.08
N CYS A 37 1.66 7.85 9.13
CA CYS A 37 1.71 6.49 9.68
C CYS A 37 2.42 6.49 11.04
N PRO A 38 1.71 6.30 12.17
CA PRO A 38 2.35 6.15 13.48
C PRO A 38 3.14 4.84 13.56
N ALA A 39 4.24 4.82 14.31
CA ALA A 39 5.04 3.62 14.53
C ALA A 39 4.19 2.46 15.09
N PRO A 40 4.48 1.18 14.76
CA PRO A 40 5.57 0.68 13.90
C PRO A 40 5.33 0.85 12.39
N HIS A 41 6.38 1.26 11.67
CA HIS A 41 6.41 1.39 10.21
C HIS A 41 6.67 0.03 9.54
N THR A 42 5.74 -0.92 9.69
CA THR A 42 5.83 -2.19 8.95
C THR A 42 5.32 -2.00 7.52
N PRO A 43 5.86 -2.75 6.54
CA PRO A 43 5.41 -2.66 5.15
C PRO A 43 3.89 -2.86 5.01
N ALA A 44 3.31 -3.80 5.77
CA ALA A 44 1.86 -4.00 5.82
C ALA A 44 1.07 -2.73 6.23
N ARG A 45 1.49 -2.04 7.29
CA ARG A 45 0.80 -0.84 7.78
C ARG A 45 0.97 0.37 6.87
N LEU A 46 2.15 0.52 6.27
CA LEU A 46 2.42 1.58 5.30
C LEU A 46 1.54 1.40 4.06
N LEU A 47 1.47 0.16 3.56
CA LEU A 47 0.67 -0.18 2.39
C LEU A 47 -0.82 0.03 2.66
N ASP A 48 -1.33 -0.42 3.82
CA ASP A 48 -2.71 -0.20 4.28
C ASP A 48 -3.09 1.28 4.29
N LYS A 49 -2.21 2.14 4.83
CA LYS A 49 -2.45 3.59 4.87
C LYS A 49 -2.43 4.25 3.50
N LEU A 50 -1.51 3.85 2.63
CA LEU A 50 -1.49 4.32 1.24
C LEU A 50 -2.76 3.89 0.50
N VAL A 51 -3.24 2.66 0.70
CA VAL A 51 -4.47 2.17 0.08
C VAL A 51 -5.69 2.93 0.60
N GLY A 52 -5.78 3.19 1.91
CA GLY A 52 -6.87 3.99 2.48
C GLY A 52 -6.97 5.39 1.85
N GLU A 53 -5.86 6.12 1.80
CA GLU A 53 -5.84 7.49 1.28
C GLU A 53 -6.01 7.56 -0.24
N PHE A 54 -5.37 6.64 -1.00
CA PHE A 54 -5.32 6.76 -2.47
C PHE A 54 -6.38 5.93 -3.19
N LEU A 55 -6.81 4.80 -2.63
CA LEU A 55 -7.77 3.89 -3.26
C LEU A 55 -9.14 3.97 -2.59
N GLU A 56 -9.22 3.88 -1.25
CA GLU A 56 -10.53 3.85 -0.57
C GLU A 56 -11.28 5.19 -0.70
N GLU A 57 -10.59 6.34 -0.62
CA GLU A 57 -11.23 7.65 -0.82
C GLU A 57 -11.83 7.82 -2.23
N GLN A 58 -11.25 7.17 -3.25
CA GLN A 58 -11.74 7.25 -4.63
C GLN A 58 -12.91 6.29 -4.91
N CYS A 59 -13.15 5.30 -4.04
CA CYS A 59 -14.18 4.29 -4.21
C CYS A 59 -15.56 4.80 -3.77
N VAL A 60 -16.15 5.72 -4.53
CA VAL A 60 -17.51 6.27 -4.27
C VAL A 60 -18.61 5.22 -4.52
N ASN A 61 -18.39 4.33 -5.48
CA ASN A 61 -19.28 3.21 -5.79
C ASN A 61 -18.77 1.92 -5.12
N PRO A 62 -19.65 0.94 -4.81
CA PRO A 62 -19.23 -0.33 -4.23
C PRO A 62 -18.20 -1.02 -5.13
N THR A 63 -16.95 -1.03 -4.68
CA THR A 63 -15.78 -1.49 -5.44
C THR A 63 -15.02 -2.53 -4.64
N PHE A 64 -14.63 -3.63 -5.29
CA PHE A 64 -13.82 -4.66 -4.66
C PHE A 64 -12.34 -4.39 -4.91
N ILE A 65 -11.58 -4.21 -3.83
CA ILE A 65 -10.12 -4.21 -3.87
C ILE A 65 -9.68 -5.68 -3.73
N CYS A 66 -9.17 -6.26 -4.81
CA CYS A 66 -8.71 -7.64 -4.85
C CYS A 66 -7.17 -7.74 -4.73
N ASP A 67 -6.65 -8.94 -4.49
CA ASP A 67 -5.21 -9.24 -4.47
C ASP A 67 -4.44 -8.44 -3.43
N HIS A 68 -4.85 -8.61 -2.17
CA HIS A 68 -4.07 -8.12 -1.04
C HIS A 68 -2.80 -8.96 -0.90
N PRO A 69 -1.65 -8.35 -0.60
CA PRO A 69 -0.42 -9.07 -0.36
C PRO A 69 -0.59 -10.04 0.79
N GLN A 70 0.04 -11.22 0.68
CA GLN A 70 0.03 -12.23 1.73
C GLN A 70 0.55 -11.69 3.07
N LEU A 71 1.50 -10.75 3.02
CA LEU A 71 2.00 -10.01 4.19
C LEU A 71 0.89 -9.31 5.00
N MET A 72 -0.15 -8.80 4.34
CA MET A 72 -1.29 -8.15 5.01
C MET A 72 -2.35 -9.15 5.45
N SER A 73 -2.42 -10.30 4.80
CA SER A 73 -3.44 -11.33 5.04
C SER A 73 -2.76 -12.69 5.26
N PRO A 74 -2.04 -12.90 6.38
CA PRO A 74 -1.31 -14.14 6.64
C PRO A 74 -2.21 -15.38 6.78
N LEU A 75 -3.51 -15.17 6.98
CA LEU A 75 -4.53 -16.22 7.05
C LEU A 75 -5.25 -16.45 5.71
N ALA A 76 -5.01 -15.61 4.70
CA ALA A 76 -5.53 -15.84 3.36
C ALA A 76 -4.70 -16.91 2.65
N LYS A 77 -5.38 -17.68 1.81
CA LYS A 77 -4.86 -18.90 1.17
C LYS A 77 -4.54 -18.67 -0.29
#